data_AF-A0A849QER3-F1
#
_entry.id   AF-A0A849QER3-F1
#
_cell.length_a   1.000
_cell.length_b   1.000
_cell.length_c   1.000
_cell.angle_alpha   90.00
_cell.angle_beta   90.00
_cell.angle_gamma   90.00
#
_symmetry.space_group_name_H-M   'P 1'
#
loop_
_entity.id
_entity.type
_entity.pdbx_description
1 polymer ?
#
loop_
_entity_poly.entity_id
_entity_poly.type
_entity_poly.pdbx_seq_one_letter_code
_entity_poly.pdbx_strand_id
1 'polypeptide(L)'
;MVNVHSTIEQVITYVQINSGKWIESPRNNVFGKDKRRHEFKVSINSSKDKIIFEFDSRTSNTGTILALDVSRFMIAVEFLNSKGDFVKIGASTKELGPLDSLEYHLKTKTGNNTKTAPHIADLLVLANIAEFGYIVPTSGRKVHGIKLVDSNSVLS
;
A
#
# COMPACT_ATOMS: atom_id res chain seq x y z
N MET A 1 6.36 -17.68 -7.92
CA MET A 1 7.00 -16.98 -6.80
C MET A 1 7.52 -15.65 -7.32
N VAL A 2 7.11 -14.54 -6.72
CA VAL A 2 7.47 -13.20 -7.20
C VAL A 2 8.92 -12.87 -6.80
N ASN A 3 9.70 -12.29 -7.71
CA ASN A 3 11.03 -11.76 -7.37
C ASN A 3 10.85 -10.40 -6.68
N VAL A 4 11.21 -10.33 -5.40
CA VAL A 4 11.03 -9.13 -4.57
C VAL A 4 11.82 -7.95 -5.13
N HIS A 5 13.04 -8.16 -5.60
CA HIS A 5 13.91 -7.08 -6.08
C HIS A 5 13.33 -6.40 -7.33
N SER A 6 12.97 -7.19 -8.35
CA SER A 6 12.36 -6.65 -9.58
C SER A 6 11.02 -5.97 -9.30
N THR A 7 10.28 -6.46 -8.30
CA THR A 7 9.02 -5.85 -7.86
C THR A 7 9.24 -4.45 -7.28
N ILE A 8 10.30 -4.26 -6.49
CA ILE A 8 10.63 -2.95 -5.94
C ILE A 8 11.11 -1.99 -7.03
N GLU A 9 11.90 -2.46 -7.99
CA GLU A 9 12.29 -1.66 -9.15
C GLU A 9 11.08 -1.16 -9.93
N GLN A 10 10.03 -1.98 -10.06
CA GLN A 10 8.77 -1.60 -10.70
C GLN A 10 8.02 -0.52 -9.90
N VAL A 11 7.99 -0.61 -8.56
CA VAL A 11 7.45 0.47 -7.71
C VAL A 11 8.24 1.77 -7.91
N ILE A 12 9.58 1.69 -7.86
CA ILE A 12 10.48 2.83 -8.03
C ILE A 12 10.25 3.49 -9.40
N THR A 13 10.20 2.67 -10.46
CA THR A 13 9.94 3.13 -11.83
C THR A 13 8.59 3.83 -11.93
N TYR A 14 7.54 3.25 -11.34
CA TYR A 14 6.22 3.89 -11.30
C TYR A 14 6.28 5.26 -10.60
N VAL A 15 6.94 5.34 -9.44
CA VAL A 15 7.08 6.60 -8.68
C VAL A 15 7.86 7.63 -9.48
N GLN A 16 8.93 7.26 -10.17
CA GLN A 16 9.72 8.18 -11.00
C GLN A 16 8.89 8.76 -12.15
N ILE A 17 8.18 7.90 -12.90
CA ILE A 17 7.33 8.31 -14.04
C ILE A 17 6.19 9.25 -13.60
N ASN A 18 5.68 9.05 -12.39
CA ASN A 18 4.54 9.79 -11.85
C ASN A 18 4.92 10.83 -10.79
N SER A 19 6.21 11.13 -10.64
CA SER A 19 6.70 12.01 -9.60
C SER A 19 6.06 13.40 -9.70
N GLY A 20 5.52 13.91 -8.58
CA GLY A 20 4.91 15.23 -8.48
C GLY A 20 3.50 15.36 -9.11
N LYS A 21 2.98 14.31 -9.75
CA LYS A 21 1.62 14.29 -10.31
C LYS A 21 0.61 13.89 -9.21
N TRP A 22 -0.56 14.51 -9.24
CA TRP A 22 -1.68 14.08 -8.40
C TRP A 22 -2.22 12.74 -8.91
N ILE A 23 -2.25 11.75 -8.03
CA ILE A 23 -2.73 10.40 -8.31
C ILE A 23 -3.93 10.13 -7.40
N GLU A 24 -5.00 9.57 -7.97
CA GLU A 24 -6.12 9.07 -7.19
C GLU A 24 -5.79 7.68 -6.63
N SER A 25 -5.99 7.49 -5.33
CA SER A 25 -5.88 6.20 -4.66
C SER A 25 -6.81 5.16 -5.29
N PRO A 26 -6.31 3.99 -5.76
CA PRO A 26 -7.15 2.96 -6.36
C PRO A 26 -8.21 2.39 -5.40
N ARG A 27 -8.01 2.54 -4.08
CA ARG A 27 -9.02 2.20 -3.06
C ARG A 27 -10.36 2.90 -3.28
N ASN A 28 -10.39 4.12 -3.84
CA ASN A 28 -11.64 4.85 -4.08
C ASN A 28 -12.53 4.11 -5.09
N ASN A 29 -11.92 3.45 -6.08
CA ASN A 29 -12.65 2.72 -7.12
C ASN A 29 -13.11 1.35 -6.63
N VAL A 30 -12.28 0.66 -5.83
CA VAL A 30 -12.58 -0.72 -5.40
C VAL A 30 -13.42 -0.77 -4.13
N PHE A 31 -13.15 0.12 -3.16
CA PHE A 31 -13.78 0.10 -1.85
C PHE A 31 -14.89 1.15 -1.66
N GLY A 32 -15.13 1.95 -2.70
CA GLY A 32 -16.03 3.09 -2.68
C GLY A 32 -15.31 4.38 -2.28
N LYS A 33 -15.86 5.51 -2.74
CA LYS A 33 -15.37 6.84 -2.38
C LYS A 33 -15.75 7.11 -0.94
N ASP A 34 -14.76 7.10 -0.04
CA ASP A 34 -14.93 7.80 1.22
C ASP A 34 -15.13 9.29 0.93
N LYS A 35 -15.77 10.05 1.83
CA LYS A 35 -16.11 11.48 1.56
C LYS A 35 -14.88 12.37 1.27
N ARG A 36 -13.67 11.84 1.48
CA ARG A 36 -12.39 12.49 1.17
C ARG A 36 -11.76 11.73 0.01
N ARG A 37 -11.59 12.40 -1.14
CA ARG A 37 -10.76 11.86 -2.20
C ARG A 37 -9.35 11.67 -1.65
N HIS A 38 -8.88 10.42 -1.59
CA HIS A 38 -7.49 10.13 -1.26
C HIS A 38 -6.63 10.39 -2.51
N GLU A 39 -6.42 11.65 -2.84
CA GLU A 39 -5.44 12.08 -3.84
C GLU A 39 -4.09 12.31 -3.15
N PHE A 40 -3.01 11.87 -3.78
CA PHE A 40 -1.65 12.06 -3.27
C PHE A 40 -0.67 12.28 -4.42
N LYS A 41 0.43 12.96 -4.14
CA LYS A 41 1.63 12.95 -4.98
C LYS A 41 2.65 12.01 -4.40
N VAL A 42 3.50 11.45 -5.26
CA VAL A 42 4.67 10.69 -4.85
C VAL A 42 5.93 11.30 -5.41
N SER A 43 7.05 11.10 -4.72
CA SER A 43 8.40 11.38 -5.22
C SER A 43 9.42 10.46 -4.54
N ILE A 44 10.61 10.34 -5.12
CA ILE A 44 11.71 9.59 -4.52
C ILE A 44 12.69 10.55 -3.88
N ASN A 45 13.05 10.30 -2.63
CA ASN A 45 14.22 10.86 -1.99
C ASN A 45 15.36 9.84 -2.03
N SER A 46 16.12 9.83 -3.13
CA SER A 46 17.12 8.79 -3.41
C SER A 46 18.28 8.81 -2.40
N SER A 47 18.60 9.96 -1.80
CA SER A 47 19.67 10.05 -0.80
C SER A 47 19.31 9.37 0.53
N LYS A 48 18.02 9.10 0.76
CA LYS A 48 17.52 8.49 2.00
C LYS A 48 16.81 7.15 1.76
N ASP A 49 16.76 6.68 0.52
CA ASP A 49 16.02 5.49 0.10
C ASP A 49 14.54 5.51 0.55
N LYS A 50 13.87 6.64 0.29
CA LYS A 50 12.47 6.85 0.68
C LYS A 50 11.58 7.23 -0.48
N ILE A 51 10.34 6.74 -0.43
CA ILE A 51 9.22 7.25 -1.21
C ILE A 51 8.45 8.24 -0.34
N ILE A 52 8.28 9.46 -0.83
CA ILE A 52 7.59 10.55 -0.15
C ILE A 52 6.18 10.65 -0.72
N PHE A 53 5.19 10.57 0.14
CA PHE A 53 3.80 10.87 -0.17
C PHE A 53 3.47 12.28 0.31
N GLU A 54 2.86 13.07 -0.55
CA GLU A 54 2.27 14.36 -0.20
C GLU A 54 0.76 14.27 -0.37
N PHE A 55 0.02 14.43 0.72
CA PHE A 55 -1.45 14.41 0.70
C PHE A 55 -2.01 15.81 0.57
N ASP A 56 -3.12 15.92 -0.15
CA ASP A 56 -3.80 17.19 -0.38
C ASP A 56 -4.23 17.87 0.93
N SER A 57 -3.80 19.12 1.10
CA SER A 57 -4.10 19.99 2.25
C SER A 57 -5.54 20.47 2.31
N ARG A 58 -6.40 20.16 1.32
CA ARG A 58 -7.84 20.49 1.37
C ARG A 58 -8.56 19.92 2.61
N THR A 59 -7.94 19.02 3.37
CA THR A 59 -8.49 18.47 4.62
C THR A 59 -7.67 18.75 5.88
N SER A 60 -6.49 19.39 5.77
CA SER A 60 -5.65 19.80 6.90
C SER A 60 -4.85 21.05 6.53
N ASN A 61 -4.86 22.09 7.39
CA ASN A 61 -4.19 23.39 7.17
C ASN A 61 -2.65 23.31 7.00
N THR A 62 -2.10 22.11 6.96
CA THR A 62 -0.76 21.75 6.51
C THR A 62 -0.88 20.51 5.60
N GLY A 63 -0.22 20.50 4.44
CA GLY A 63 -0.09 19.28 3.65
C GLY A 63 0.59 18.21 4.51
N THR A 64 -0.02 17.02 4.61
CA THR A 64 0.58 15.93 5.39
C THR A 64 1.59 15.23 4.50
N ILE A 65 2.84 15.13 4.96
CA ILE A 65 3.92 14.39 4.29
C ILE A 65 4.13 13.07 5.02
N LEU A 66 4.15 11.97 4.27
CA LEU A 66 4.51 10.64 4.77
C LEU A 66 5.73 10.14 4.00
N ALA A 67 6.85 9.97 4.71
CA ALA A 67 8.06 9.38 4.14
C ALA A 67 8.14 7.89 4.50
N LEU A 68 8.19 7.02 3.50
CA LEU A 68 8.29 5.57 3.65
C LEU A 68 9.62 5.06 3.11
N ASP A 69 10.36 4.34 3.94
CA ASP A 69 11.58 3.65 3.49
C ASP A 69 11.22 2.57 2.45
N VAL A 70 12.03 2.45 1.39
CA VAL A 70 11.81 1.45 0.32
C VAL A 70 11.79 0.03 0.89
N SER A 71 12.58 -0.25 1.94
CA SER A 71 12.56 -1.52 2.67
C SER A 71 11.18 -1.92 3.21
N ARG A 72 10.28 -0.96 3.49
CA ARG A 72 8.89 -1.27 3.88
C ARG A 72 8.10 -1.93 2.77
N PHE A 73 8.37 -1.55 1.52
CA PHE A 73 7.76 -2.19 0.36
C PHE A 73 8.30 -3.60 0.18
N MET A 74 9.60 -3.83 0.42
CA MET A 74 10.17 -5.18 0.41
C MET A 74 9.48 -6.10 1.43
N ILE A 75 9.38 -5.64 2.67
CA ILE A 75 8.70 -6.37 3.76
C ILE A 75 7.24 -6.68 3.39
N ALA A 76 6.54 -5.71 2.80
CA ALA A 76 5.16 -5.91 2.34
C ALA A 76 5.06 -6.98 1.26
N VAL A 77 5.90 -6.91 0.22
CA VAL A 77 5.91 -7.87 -0.90
C VAL A 77 6.27 -9.27 -0.42
N GLU A 78 7.29 -9.42 0.43
CA GLU A 78 7.66 -10.70 1.04
C GLU A 78 6.49 -11.32 1.82
N PHE A 79 5.82 -10.52 2.64
CA PHE A 79 4.68 -10.97 3.41
C PHE A 79 3.53 -11.42 2.51
N LEU A 80 3.14 -10.61 1.52
CA LEU A 80 2.05 -10.95 0.60
C LEU A 80 2.40 -12.20 -0.25
N ASN A 81 3.64 -12.31 -0.72
CA ASN A 81 4.12 -13.49 -1.46
C ASN A 81 4.08 -14.76 -0.60
N SER A 82 4.38 -14.66 0.70
CA SER A 82 4.28 -15.81 1.63
C SER A 82 2.83 -16.26 1.91
N LYS A 83 1.86 -15.35 1.74
CA LYS A 83 0.44 -15.64 2.00
C LYS A 83 -0.27 -16.23 0.78
N GLY A 84 0.08 -15.79 -0.44
CA GLY A 84 -0.47 -16.33 -1.69
C GLY A 84 -1.95 -16.04 -1.94
N ASP A 85 -2.63 -15.33 -1.04
CA ASP A 85 -4.04 -14.95 -1.12
C ASP A 85 -4.26 -13.55 -0.52
N PHE A 86 -5.50 -13.04 -0.57
CA PHE A 86 -5.87 -11.74 -0.03
C PHE A 86 -5.54 -11.63 1.47
N VAL A 87 -4.76 -10.60 1.78
CA VAL A 87 -4.37 -10.22 3.13
C VAL A 87 -5.10 -8.94 3.51
N LYS A 88 -5.57 -8.85 4.75
CA LYS A 88 -6.22 -7.64 5.26
C LYS A 88 -5.24 -6.47 5.26
N ILE A 89 -5.61 -5.33 4.67
CA ILE A 89 -4.71 -4.16 4.60
C ILE A 89 -4.49 -3.57 6.00
N GLY A 90 -5.55 -3.37 6.78
CA GLY A 90 -5.49 -2.62 8.04
C GLY A 90 -6.14 -3.29 9.25
N ALA A 91 -5.53 -3.05 10.41
CA ALA A 91 -6.05 -3.28 11.75
C ALA A 91 -6.52 -1.96 12.40
N SER A 92 -7.35 -2.03 13.44
CA SER A 92 -7.58 -0.88 14.35
C SER A 92 -6.23 -0.41 14.89
N THR A 93 -6.01 0.90 15.02
CA THR A 93 -4.81 1.46 15.66
C THR A 93 -4.83 1.30 17.18
N LYS A 94 -5.99 0.95 17.76
CA LYS A 94 -6.22 0.91 19.21
C LYS A 94 -5.95 -0.45 19.87
N GLU A 95 -5.86 -1.52 19.08
CA GLU A 95 -5.57 -2.87 19.58
C GLU A 95 -4.56 -3.52 18.64
N LEU A 96 -3.81 -4.52 19.11
CA LEU A 96 -3.11 -5.44 18.22
C LEU A 96 -4.19 -6.06 17.34
N GLY A 97 -4.47 -5.47 16.18
CA GLY A 97 -5.53 -5.98 15.33
C GLY A 97 -5.16 -7.37 14.79
N PRO A 98 -5.97 -7.93 13.88
CA PRO A 98 -5.77 -9.31 13.46
C PRO A 98 -4.32 -9.54 13.04
N LEU A 99 -3.70 -10.56 13.66
CA LEU A 99 -2.30 -10.94 13.51
C LEU A 99 -1.91 -11.13 12.03
N ASP A 100 -2.90 -11.41 11.18
CA ASP A 100 -2.77 -11.63 9.74
C ASP A 100 -3.08 -10.40 8.87
N SER A 101 -2.79 -9.18 9.34
CA SER A 101 -2.92 -7.97 8.52
C SER A 101 -1.57 -7.40 8.09
N LEU A 102 -1.55 -6.76 6.91
CA LEU A 102 -0.36 -6.09 6.38
C LEU A 102 0.13 -4.99 7.33
N GLU A 103 -0.78 -4.19 7.89
CA GLU A 103 -0.43 -3.17 8.89
C GLU A 103 0.22 -3.77 10.14
N TYR A 104 -0.33 -4.87 10.65
CA TYR A 104 0.26 -5.56 11.80
C TYR A 104 1.67 -6.07 11.49
N HIS A 105 1.84 -6.71 10.33
CA HIS A 105 3.15 -7.21 9.91
C HIS A 105 4.19 -6.09 9.77
N LEU A 106 3.84 -4.98 9.11
CA LEU A 106 4.72 -3.82 8.95
C LEU A 106 5.06 -3.17 10.31
N LYS A 107 4.09 -3.06 11.20
CA LYS A 107 4.30 -2.53 12.55
C LYS A 107 5.27 -3.40 13.35
N THR A 108 5.08 -4.72 13.36
CA THR A 108 5.95 -5.65 14.11
C THR A 108 7.37 -5.68 13.58
N LYS A 109 7.56 -5.57 12.26
CA LYS A 109 8.90 -5.59 11.65
C LYS A 109 9.65 -4.27 11.78
N THR A 110 8.94 -3.14 11.84
CA THR A 110 9.57 -1.81 11.82
C THR A 110 9.51 -1.05 13.15
N GLY A 111 8.67 -1.49 14.10
CA GLY A 111 8.42 -0.78 15.36
C GLY A 111 7.65 0.55 15.20
N ASN A 112 7.16 0.87 14.00
CA ASN A 112 6.49 2.15 13.73
C ASN A 112 4.98 2.06 13.94
N ASN A 113 4.41 3.02 14.68
CA ASN A 113 2.97 3.13 14.96
C ASN A 113 2.17 3.91 13.92
N THR A 114 2.83 4.42 12.87
CA THR A 114 2.18 5.14 11.77
C THR A 114 1.48 4.15 10.85
N LYS A 115 0.23 4.44 10.49
CA LYS A 115 -0.54 3.61 9.56
C LYS A 115 -0.01 3.76 8.14
N THR A 116 0.65 2.73 7.61
CA THR A 116 1.36 2.83 6.32
C THR A 116 0.92 1.79 5.29
N ALA A 117 0.27 0.71 5.71
CA ALA A 117 -0.16 -0.36 4.81
C ALA A 117 -1.08 0.12 3.69
N PRO A 118 -2.06 1.03 3.90
CA PRO A 118 -2.92 1.47 2.79
C PRO A 118 -2.15 2.20 1.69
N HIS A 119 -1.12 2.98 2.04
CA HIS A 119 -0.33 3.76 1.08
C HIS A 119 0.66 2.90 0.31
N ILE A 120 1.26 1.92 1.00
CA ILE A 120 2.07 0.88 0.35
C ILE A 120 1.20 0.09 -0.64
N ALA A 121 0.01 -0.32 -0.20
CA ALA A 121 -0.93 -1.07 -1.01
C ALA A 121 -1.39 -0.30 -2.25
N ASP A 122 -1.65 1.02 -2.12
CA ASP A 122 -1.97 1.88 -3.27
C ASP A 122 -0.87 1.83 -4.33
N LEU A 123 0.41 2.01 -3.95
CA LEU A 123 1.51 1.99 -4.91
C LEU A 123 1.74 0.62 -5.54
N LEU A 124 1.59 -0.47 -4.79
CA LEU A 124 1.68 -1.82 -5.37
C LEU A 124 0.60 -2.04 -6.43
N VAL A 125 -0.63 -1.59 -6.18
CA VAL A 125 -1.73 -1.70 -7.15
C VAL A 125 -1.50 -0.80 -8.36
N LEU A 126 -1.12 0.46 -8.14
CA LEU A 126 -0.83 1.41 -9.22
C LEU A 126 0.32 0.96 -10.12
N ALA A 127 1.29 0.25 -9.54
CA ALA A 127 2.41 -0.34 -10.27
C ALA A 127 2.05 -1.69 -10.93
N ASN A 128 0.80 -2.16 -10.89
CA ASN A 128 0.36 -3.47 -11.42
C ASN A 128 1.07 -4.67 -10.78
N ILE A 129 1.44 -4.57 -9.51
CA ILE A 129 2.09 -5.63 -8.72
C ILE A 129 1.07 -6.38 -7.85
N ALA A 130 0.01 -5.69 -7.47
CA ALA A 130 -1.01 -6.20 -6.58
C ALA A 130 -2.40 -5.81 -7.06
N GLU A 131 -3.41 -6.46 -6.51
CA GLU A 131 -4.80 -6.12 -6.71
C GLU A 131 -5.53 -5.94 -5.38
N PHE A 132 -6.51 -5.05 -5.39
CA PHE A 132 -7.42 -4.86 -4.26
C PHE A 132 -8.62 -5.79 -4.37
N GLY A 133 -9.10 -6.25 -3.22
CA GLY A 133 -10.29 -7.08 -3.13
C GLY A 133 -10.91 -7.02 -1.75
N TYR A 134 -12.03 -7.70 -1.58
CA TYR A 134 -12.68 -7.83 -0.28
C TYR A 134 -12.43 -9.22 0.31
N ILE A 135 -12.06 -9.27 1.58
CA ILE A 135 -12.09 -10.50 2.37
C ILE A 135 -13.43 -10.54 3.09
N VAL A 136 -14.13 -11.67 3.00
CA VAL A 136 -15.42 -11.90 3.66
C VAL A 136 -15.18 -12.85 4.84
N PRO A 137 -15.01 -12.34 6.08
CA PRO A 137 -14.86 -13.20 7.24
C PRO A 137 -16.19 -13.90 7.58
N THR A 138 -16.10 -15.08 8.19
CA THR A 138 -17.25 -15.92 8.61
C THR A 138 -18.25 -15.18 9.50
N SER A 139 -17.81 -14.11 10.20
CA SER A 139 -18.57 -13.39 11.22
C SER A 139 -19.10 -12.01 10.81
N GLY A 140 -18.98 -11.56 9.55
CA GLY A 140 -19.66 -10.32 9.14
C GLY A 140 -19.01 -9.47 8.03
N ARG A 141 -18.81 -8.18 8.33
CA ARG A 141 -18.57 -7.10 7.35
C ARG A 141 -17.35 -7.35 6.45
N LYS A 142 -17.52 -7.13 5.14
CA LYS A 142 -16.43 -7.13 4.15
C LYS A 142 -15.28 -6.23 4.61
N VAL A 143 -14.05 -6.75 4.56
CA VAL A 143 -12.84 -5.99 4.90
C VAL A 143 -11.96 -5.80 3.69
N HIS A 144 -11.24 -4.68 3.63
CA HIS A 144 -10.35 -4.35 2.51
C HIS A 144 -9.12 -5.26 2.55
N GLY A 145 -8.87 -5.94 1.43
CA GLY A 145 -7.76 -6.86 1.23
C GLY A 145 -6.88 -6.44 0.06
N ILE A 146 -5.65 -6.97 0.06
CA ILE A 146 -4.68 -6.86 -1.03
C ILE A 146 -4.03 -8.22 -1.27
N LYS A 147 -3.75 -8.54 -2.53
CA LYS A 147 -3.03 -9.74 -2.96
C LYS A 147 -2.02 -9.38 -4.04
N LEU A 148 -0.88 -10.07 -4.14
CA LEU A 148 0.00 -9.94 -5.32
C LEU A 148 -0.68 -10.54 -6.55
N VAL A 149 -0.54 -9.88 -7.71
CA VAL A 149 -0.98 -10.47 -8.97
C VAL A 149 -0.03 -11.61 -9.34
N ASP A 150 -0.57 -12.70 -9.85
CA ASP A 150 0.27 -13.75 -10.40
C ASP A 150 0.98 -13.21 -11.65
N SER A 151 2.31 -13.39 -11.75
CA SER A 151 3.11 -12.86 -12.87
C SER A 151 2.67 -13.35 -14.27
N ASN A 152 1.73 -14.30 -14.34
CA ASN A 152 1.14 -14.83 -15.57
C ASN A 152 -0.16 -14.12 -16.01
N SER A 153 -0.74 -13.21 -15.22
CA SER A 153 -2.03 -12.56 -15.56
C SER A 153 -1.90 -11.23 -16.30
N VAL A 154 -0.68 -10.74 -16.56
CA VAL A 154 -0.43 -9.44 -17.21
C VAL A 154 -0.35 -9.57 -18.76
N LEU A 155 -0.64 -10.75 -19.32
CA LEU A 155 -0.56 -11.03 -20.76
C LEU A 155 -1.90 -11.42 -21.42
N SER A 156 -3.05 -11.13 -20.80
CA SER A 156 -4.37 -11.39 -21.40
C SER A 156 -5.04 -10.12 -21.90
#